data_AF-W9HDF9-F1
#
_entry.id   AF-W9HDF9-F1
#
_cell.length_a   1.000
_cell.length_b   1.000
_cell.length_c   1.000
_cell.angle_alpha   90.00
_cell.angle_beta   90.00
_cell.angle_gamma   90.00
#
_symmetry.space_group_name_H-M   'P 1'
#
loop_
_entity.id
_entity.type
_entity.pdbx_description
1 polymer ?
#
loop_
_entity_poly.entity_id
_entity_poly.type
_entity_poly.pdbx_seq_one_letter_code
_entity_poly.pdbx_strand_id
1 'polypeptide(L)'
;MRRGLRLVAAFLAAVLVTAAAGSIVQTQINLAALARFDVPLTASLRAATTLQDLVTFGPVMAAIAAAALLPALLVAHAVAKALPPRWRTPILGAAGVAGLWTAFSVMGYFTPMPTLVAAVRGPSGLALVCVTGAFGGFVHARLSRSGVRP
;
A
#
# COMPACT_ATOMS: atom_id res chain seq x y z
N MET A 1 24.30 1.28 13.24
CA MET A 1 23.77 1.68 11.91
C MET A 1 23.48 3.17 11.93
N ARG A 2 24.04 3.94 10.99
CA ARG A 2 23.79 5.39 10.87
C ARG A 2 22.28 5.63 10.75
N ARG A 3 21.71 6.57 11.51
CA ARG A 3 20.25 6.86 11.60
C ARG A 3 19.54 6.87 10.24
N GLY A 4 20.20 7.39 9.19
CA GLY A 4 19.69 7.40 7.81
C GLY A 4 19.43 6.01 7.21
N LEU A 5 20.35 5.05 7.38
CA LEU A 5 20.19 3.70 6.84
C LEU A 5 18.95 3.00 7.40
N ARG A 6 18.64 3.22 8.69
CA ARG A 6 17.43 2.67 9.31
C ARG A 6 16.16 3.28 8.74
N LEU A 7 16.15 4.59 8.47
CA LEU A 7 14.98 5.26 7.86
C LEU A 7 14.74 4.76 6.43
N VAL A 8 15.81 4.60 5.65
CA VAL A 8 15.74 4.02 4.31
C VAL A 8 15.23 2.58 4.38
N ALA A 9 15.78 1.73 5.25
CA ALA A 9 15.32 0.36 5.41
C ALA A 9 13.84 0.28 5.87
N ALA A 10 13.43 1.14 6.80
CA ALA A 10 12.03 1.23 7.25
C ALA A 10 11.09 1.70 6.12
N PHE A 11 11.55 2.59 5.24
CA PHE A 11 10.80 3.02 4.06
C PHE A 11 10.68 1.89 3.04
N LEU A 12 11.78 1.23 2.69
CA LEU A 12 11.77 0.09 1.76
C LEU A 12 10.87 -1.04 2.27
N ALA A 13 10.95 -1.38 3.56
CA ALA A 13 10.05 -2.37 4.17
C ALA A 13 8.57 -1.96 4.06
N ALA A 14 8.26 -0.67 4.29
CA ALA A 14 6.91 -0.15 4.15
C ALA A 14 6.39 -0.24 2.71
N VAL A 15 7.23 0.10 1.73
CA VAL A 15 6.93 -0.05 0.29
C VAL A 15 6.64 -1.51 -0.05
N LEU A 16 7.52 -2.44 0.34
CA LEU A 16 7.38 -3.86 0.03
C LEU A 16 6.12 -4.47 0.65
N VAL A 17 5.82 -4.16 1.91
CA VAL A 17 4.61 -4.65 2.58
C VAL A 17 3.35 -4.11 1.92
N THR A 18 3.35 -2.82 1.58
CA THR A 18 2.21 -2.20 0.87
C THR A 18 2.05 -2.79 -0.52
N ALA A 19 3.14 -3.00 -1.25
CA ALA A 19 3.13 -3.58 -2.58
C ALA A 19 2.59 -5.00 -2.58
N ALA A 20 3.04 -5.83 -1.64
CA ALA A 20 2.57 -7.20 -1.50
C ALA A 20 1.08 -7.25 -1.13
N ALA A 21 0.67 -6.50 -0.09
CA ALA A 21 -0.71 -6.47 0.34
C ALA A 21 -1.65 -5.90 -0.75
N GLY A 22 -1.25 -4.80 -1.40
CA GLY A 22 -1.98 -4.18 -2.51
C GLY A 22 -2.16 -5.15 -3.68
N SER A 23 -1.09 -5.86 -4.07
CA SER A 23 -1.15 -6.84 -5.15
C SER A 23 -2.08 -8.01 -4.81
N ILE A 24 -1.98 -8.57 -3.60
CA ILE A 24 -2.87 -9.66 -3.15
C ILE A 24 -4.33 -9.21 -3.17
N VAL A 25 -4.65 -8.05 -2.60
CA VAL A 25 -6.01 -7.51 -2.57
C VAL A 25 -6.53 -7.30 -3.99
N GLN A 26 -5.72 -6.74 -4.87
CA GLN A 26 -6.05 -6.54 -6.28
C GLN A 26 -6.33 -7.85 -7.00
N THR A 27 -5.48 -8.88 -6.82
CA THR A 27 -5.71 -10.21 -7.40
C THR A 27 -7.02 -10.81 -6.90
N GLN A 28 -7.32 -10.70 -5.60
CA GLN A 28 -8.58 -11.24 -5.07
C GLN A 28 -9.81 -10.50 -5.60
N ILE A 29 -9.73 -9.18 -5.81
CA ILE A 29 -10.82 -8.42 -6.44
C ILE A 29 -11.01 -8.85 -7.90
N ASN A 30 -9.91 -9.04 -8.65
CA ASN A 30 -9.96 -9.50 -10.03
C ASN A 30 -10.56 -10.92 -10.15
N LEU A 31 -10.10 -11.85 -9.31
CA LEU A 31 -10.64 -13.21 -9.25
C LEU A 31 -12.12 -13.23 -8.84
N ALA A 32 -12.52 -12.39 -7.88
CA ALA A 32 -13.92 -12.26 -7.49
C ALA A 32 -14.81 -11.70 -8.63
N ALA A 33 -14.25 -10.86 -9.51
CA ALA A 33 -14.96 -10.40 -10.70
C ALA A 33 -15.12 -11.53 -11.73
N LEU A 34 -14.09 -12.37 -11.92
CA LEU A 34 -14.16 -13.54 -12.81
C LEU A 34 -15.13 -14.61 -12.31
N ALA A 35 -15.21 -14.81 -10.98
CA ALA A 35 -16.16 -15.75 -10.37
C ALA A 35 -17.63 -15.43 -10.72
N ARG A 36 -17.95 -14.17 -11.06
CA ARG A 36 -19.30 -13.75 -11.46
C ARG A 36 -19.70 -14.23 -12.86
N PHE A 37 -18.75 -14.73 -13.64
CA PHE A 37 -18.98 -15.29 -14.99
C PHE A 37 -18.96 -16.82 -14.98
N ASP A 38 -19.27 -17.45 -13.84
CA ASP A 38 -19.28 -18.90 -13.64
C ASP A 38 -17.96 -19.61 -14.02
N VAL A 39 -16.85 -18.88 -13.95
CA VAL A 39 -15.51 -19.45 -14.14
C VAL A 39 -15.17 -20.30 -12.90
N PRO A 40 -14.86 -21.59 -13.05
CA PRO A 40 -14.49 -22.43 -11.92
C PRO A 40 -13.13 -22.02 -11.35
N LEU A 41 -13.14 -21.35 -10.20
CA LEU A 41 -11.92 -20.91 -9.51
C LEU A 41 -11.61 -21.84 -8.33
N THR A 42 -10.76 -22.83 -8.58
CA THR A 42 -10.24 -23.70 -7.53
C THR A 42 -9.33 -22.92 -6.57
N ALA A 43 -9.21 -23.38 -5.32
CA ALA A 43 -8.31 -22.76 -4.35
C ALA A 43 -6.84 -22.75 -4.82
N SER A 44 -6.41 -23.80 -5.52
CA SER A 44 -5.07 -23.90 -6.11
C SER A 44 -4.84 -22.86 -7.21
N LEU A 45 -5.82 -22.64 -8.09
CA LEU A 45 -5.75 -21.61 -9.12
C LEU A 45 -5.65 -20.21 -8.48
N ARG A 46 -6.45 -19.93 -7.46
CA ARG A 46 -6.39 -18.63 -6.75
C ARG A 46 -5.01 -18.38 -6.14
N ALA A 47 -4.40 -19.39 -5.51
CA ALA A 47 -3.06 -19.28 -4.95
C ALA A 47 -1.99 -19.07 -6.04
N ALA A 48 -2.05 -19.84 -7.13
CA ALA A 48 -1.12 -19.74 -8.25
C ALA A 48 -1.17 -18.35 -8.92
N THR A 49 -2.38 -17.84 -9.21
CA THR A 49 -2.57 -16.50 -9.79
C THR A 49 -2.06 -15.41 -8.84
N THR A 50 -2.30 -15.54 -7.53
CA THR A 50 -1.81 -14.57 -6.53
C THR A 50 -0.28 -14.53 -6.50
N LEU A 51 0.40 -15.68 -6.56
CA LEU A 51 1.85 -15.73 -6.59
C LEU A 51 2.41 -15.12 -7.90
N GLN A 52 1.77 -15.42 -9.03
CA GLN A 52 2.16 -14.89 -10.32
C GLN A 52 1.98 -13.36 -10.38
N ASP A 53 0.87 -12.83 -9.87
CA ASP A 53 0.62 -11.39 -9.79
C ASP A 53 1.61 -10.70 -8.85
N LEU A 54 2.02 -11.36 -7.76
CA LEU A 54 3.04 -10.81 -6.85
C LEU A 54 4.39 -10.59 -7.55
N VAL A 55 4.74 -11.45 -8.51
CA VAL A 55 5.98 -11.34 -9.30
C VAL A 55 5.83 -10.37 -10.46
N THR A 56 4.69 -10.39 -11.15
CA THR A 56 4.48 -9.62 -12.39
C THR A 56 3.95 -8.20 -12.13
N PHE A 57 2.96 -8.06 -11.25
CA PHE A 57 2.36 -6.78 -10.87
C PHE A 57 2.99 -6.18 -9.61
N GLY A 58 3.55 -6.99 -8.71
CA GLY A 58 4.22 -6.52 -7.49
C GLY A 58 5.25 -5.40 -7.70
N PRO A 59 6.12 -5.44 -8.73
CA PRO A 59 7.06 -4.36 -9.01
C PRO A 59 6.36 -3.04 -9.38
N VAL A 60 5.28 -3.10 -10.15
CA VAL A 60 4.46 -1.92 -10.50
C VAL A 60 3.80 -1.35 -9.25
N MET A 61 3.21 -2.23 -8.42
CA MET A 61 2.61 -1.81 -7.15
C MET A 61 3.66 -1.23 -6.19
N ALA A 62 4.90 -1.73 -6.20
CA ALA A 62 5.99 -1.17 -5.41
C ALA A 62 6.39 0.23 -5.88
N ALA A 63 6.43 0.49 -7.19
CA ALA A 63 6.65 1.83 -7.73
C ALA A 63 5.53 2.81 -7.32
N ILE A 64 4.26 2.38 -7.43
CA ILE A 64 3.10 3.16 -6.97
C ILE A 64 3.18 3.43 -5.47
N ALA A 65 3.44 2.40 -4.66
CA ALA A 65 3.56 2.52 -3.22
C ALA A 65 4.72 3.43 -2.82
N ALA A 66 5.88 3.36 -3.48
CA ALA A 66 7.01 4.26 -3.21
C ALA A 66 6.65 5.72 -3.51
N ALA A 67 6.05 5.99 -4.67
CA ALA A 67 5.63 7.32 -5.08
C ALA A 67 4.54 7.90 -4.15
N ALA A 68 3.63 7.06 -3.67
CA ALA A 68 2.56 7.45 -2.76
C ALA A 68 3.04 7.68 -1.32
N LEU A 69 3.81 6.72 -0.78
CA LEU A 69 4.22 6.72 0.62
C LEU A 69 5.30 7.75 0.92
N LEU A 70 6.19 8.07 -0.02
CA LEU A 70 7.28 9.01 0.24
C LEU A 70 6.76 10.40 0.68
N PRO A 71 5.96 11.12 -0.12
CA PRO A 71 5.42 12.41 0.31
C PRO A 71 4.47 12.27 1.51
N ALA A 72 3.63 11.23 1.54
CA ALA A 72 2.66 11.04 2.62
C ALA A 72 3.34 10.82 3.98
N LEU A 73 4.38 10.00 4.03
CA LEU A 73 5.14 9.75 5.26
C LEU A 73 5.96 10.98 5.69
N LEU A 74 6.50 11.78 4.75
CA LEU A 74 7.19 13.02 5.10
C LEU A 74 6.24 14.00 5.81
N VAL A 75 5.05 14.21 5.25
CA VAL A 75 4.01 15.06 5.85
C VAL A 75 3.57 14.48 7.20
N ALA A 76 3.30 13.18 7.29
CA ALA A 76 2.95 12.53 8.56
C ALA A 76 4.02 12.67 9.64
N HIS A 77 5.31 12.64 9.30
CA HIS A 77 6.37 12.89 10.27
C HIS A 77 6.38 14.33 10.76
N ALA A 78 6.10 15.31 9.90
CA ALA A 78 5.98 16.70 10.32
C ALA A 78 4.79 16.89 11.27
N VAL A 79 3.63 16.33 10.91
CA VAL A 79 2.41 16.38 11.74
C VAL A 79 2.62 15.65 13.08
N ALA A 80 3.22 14.46 13.07
CA ALA A 80 3.43 13.66 14.27
C ALA A 80 4.41 14.31 15.28
N LYS A 81 5.22 15.31 14.88
CA LYS A 81 6.05 16.09 15.81
C LYS A 81 5.24 17.07 16.65
N ALA A 82 4.11 17.55 16.14
CA ALA A 82 3.24 18.51 16.82
C ALA A 82 2.23 17.84 17.76
N LEU A 83 2.10 16.51 17.71
CA LEU A 83 1.13 15.74 18.49
C LEU A 83 1.81 14.85 19.55
N PRO A 84 1.05 14.41 20.57
CA PRO A 84 1.54 13.46 21.56
C PRO A 84 2.10 12.17 20.92
N PRO A 85 3.18 11.57 21.45
CA PRO A 85 3.85 10.41 20.84
C PRO A 85 2.96 9.19 20.58
N ARG A 86 1.85 9.05 21.32
CA ARG A 86 0.83 8.00 21.12
C ARG A 86 0.17 8.06 19.74
N TRP A 87 0.06 9.24 19.15
CA TRP A 87 -0.61 9.44 17.85
C TRP A 87 0.29 9.14 16.65
N ARG A 88 1.59 8.91 16.85
CA ARG A 88 2.52 8.71 15.74
C ARG A 88 2.14 7.52 14.86
N THR A 89 1.88 6.36 15.45
CA THR A 89 1.53 5.15 14.69
C THR A 89 0.22 5.30 13.90
N PRO A 90 -0.90 5.76 14.49
CA PRO A 90 -2.13 5.96 13.72
C PRO A 90 -1.99 7.05 12.64
N ILE A 91 -1.26 8.15 12.89
CA ILE A 91 -1.02 9.19 11.87
C ILE A 91 -0.27 8.60 10.67
N LEU A 92 0.80 7.84 10.90
CA LEU A 92 1.58 7.24 9.81
C LEU A 92 0.76 6.18 9.04
N GLY A 93 -0.07 5.39 9.73
CA GLY A 93 -1.00 4.47 9.08
C GLY A 93 -2.03 5.18 8.21
N ALA A 94 -2.70 6.21 8.76
CA ALA A 94 -3.67 7.01 8.02
C ALA A 94 -3.05 7.72 6.81
N ALA A 95 -1.83 8.23 6.95
CA ALA A 95 -1.10 8.83 5.85
C ALA A 95 -0.77 7.81 4.74
N GLY A 96 -0.48 6.56 5.08
CA GLY A 96 -0.32 5.51 4.09
C GLY A 96 -1.58 5.28 3.25
N VAL A 97 -2.75 5.27 3.89
CA VAL A 97 -4.06 5.17 3.20
C VAL A 97 -4.31 6.39 2.33
N ALA A 98 -4.15 7.60 2.88
CA ALA A 98 -4.36 8.85 2.16
C ALA A 98 -3.39 9.01 0.97
N GLY A 99 -2.14 8.56 1.13
CA GLY A 99 -1.12 8.57 0.09
C GLY A 99 -1.52 7.71 -1.10
N LEU A 100 -1.93 6.45 -0.86
CA LEU A 100 -2.41 5.57 -1.92
C LEU A 100 -3.68 6.12 -2.57
N TRP A 101 -4.64 6.61 -1.77
CA TRP A 101 -5.87 7.20 -2.30
C TRP A 101 -5.58 8.36 -3.24
N THR A 102 -4.67 9.25 -2.83
CA THR A 102 -4.24 10.39 -3.65
C THR A 102 -3.56 9.92 -4.92
N ALA A 103 -2.63 8.97 -4.83
CA ALA A 103 -1.92 8.44 -5.99
C ALA A 103 -2.89 7.83 -7.02
N PHE A 104 -3.81 6.96 -6.58
CA PHE A 104 -4.80 6.37 -7.47
C PHE A 104 -5.79 7.39 -8.04
N SER A 105 -6.18 8.40 -7.26
CA SER A 105 -7.06 9.49 -7.73
C SER A 105 -6.37 10.33 -8.81
N VAL A 106 -5.09 10.67 -8.61
CA VAL A 106 -4.27 11.40 -9.57
C VAL A 106 -4.05 10.57 -10.84
N MET A 107 -3.70 9.29 -10.71
CA MET A 107 -3.60 8.39 -11.87
C MET A 107 -4.90 8.34 -12.66
N GLY A 108 -6.05 8.20 -11.98
CA GLY A 108 -7.37 8.20 -12.59
C GLY A 108 -7.73 9.51 -13.32
N TYR A 109 -7.14 10.64 -12.92
CA TYR A 109 -7.32 11.92 -13.61
C TYR A 109 -6.50 11.99 -14.91
N PHE A 110 -5.26 11.50 -14.90
CA PHE A 110 -4.34 11.63 -16.05
C PHE A 110 -4.47 10.52 -17.10
N THR A 111 -5.00 9.34 -16.75
CA THR A 111 -5.20 8.26 -17.71
C THR A 111 -6.67 8.21 -18.14
N PRO A 112 -7.03 8.63 -19.38
CA PRO A 112 -8.34 8.33 -19.93
C PRO A 112 -8.44 6.80 -20.05
N MET A 113 -9.32 6.21 -19.27
CA MET A 113 -9.49 4.77 -18.99
C MET A 113 -8.50 4.14 -17.97
N PRO A 114 -9.02 3.45 -16.91
CA PRO A 114 -8.23 2.77 -15.90
C PRO A 114 -7.81 1.37 -16.38
N THR A 115 -6.70 1.29 -17.10
CA THR A 115 -6.12 0.02 -17.60
C THR A 115 -5.16 -0.62 -16.60
N LEU A 116 -4.47 0.15 -15.76
CA LEU A 116 -3.42 -0.42 -14.89
C LEU A 116 -3.97 -1.22 -13.71
N VAL A 117 -5.12 -0.85 -13.15
CA VAL A 117 -5.71 -1.53 -11.98
C VAL A 117 -7.23 -1.60 -12.10
N ALA A 118 -7.74 -2.70 -12.66
CA ALA A 118 -9.20 -2.91 -12.76
C ALA A 118 -9.89 -2.92 -11.38
N ALA A 119 -9.18 -3.37 -10.34
CA ALA A 119 -9.70 -3.48 -8.98
C ALA A 119 -10.11 -2.14 -8.34
N VAL A 120 -9.52 -1.00 -8.73
CA VAL A 120 -9.82 0.31 -8.12
C VAL A 120 -10.87 1.12 -8.89
N ARG A 121 -11.56 0.51 -9.86
CA ARG A 121 -12.61 1.17 -10.65
C ARG A 121 -13.85 1.53 -9.83
N GLY A 122 -14.18 0.70 -8.84
CA GLY A 122 -15.28 0.95 -7.92
C GLY A 122 -14.79 1.56 -6.61
N PRO A 123 -15.63 2.36 -5.91
CA PRO A 123 -15.26 2.98 -4.64
C PRO A 123 -14.86 1.96 -3.57
N SER A 124 -15.50 0.78 -3.57
CA SER A 124 -15.18 -0.31 -2.65
C SER A 124 -13.80 -0.92 -2.92
N GLY A 125 -13.45 -1.18 -4.18
CA GLY A 125 -12.15 -1.72 -4.54
C GLY A 125 -11.01 -0.72 -4.33
N LEU A 126 -11.25 0.57 -4.62
CA LEU A 126 -10.33 1.65 -4.27
C LEU A 126 -10.08 1.69 -2.76
N ALA A 127 -11.14 1.66 -1.94
CA ALA A 127 -11.01 1.66 -0.49
C ALA A 127 -10.20 0.45 0.02
N LEU A 128 -10.50 -0.76 -0.47
CA LEU A 128 -9.78 -1.98 -0.08
C LEU A 128 -8.29 -1.90 -0.39
N VAL A 129 -7.93 -1.43 -1.59
CA VAL A 129 -6.52 -1.28 -1.98
C VAL A 129 -5.85 -0.18 -1.17
N CYS A 130 -6.50 0.97 -0.96
CA CYS A 130 -5.91 2.08 -0.20
C CYS A 130 -5.66 1.71 1.27
N VAL A 131 -6.53 0.90 1.90
CA VAL A 131 -6.34 0.41 3.27
C VAL A 131 -5.03 -0.38 3.41
N THR A 132 -4.52 -1.02 2.35
CA THR A 132 -3.22 -1.71 2.38
C THR A 132 -2.04 -0.76 2.66
N GLY A 133 -2.18 0.53 2.33
CA GLY A 133 -1.21 1.57 2.65
C GLY A 133 -1.03 1.78 4.15
N ALA A 134 -2.06 1.45 4.97
CA ALA A 134 -1.93 1.48 6.43
C ALA A 134 -0.86 0.51 6.92
N PHE A 135 -0.72 -0.67 6.30
CA PHE A 135 0.31 -1.64 6.67
C PHE A 135 1.71 -1.06 6.47
N GLY A 136 1.96 -0.38 5.33
CA GLY A 136 3.21 0.34 5.10
C GLY A 136 3.47 1.41 6.16
N GLY A 137 2.46 2.23 6.45
CA GLY A 137 2.55 3.25 7.50
C GLY A 137 2.88 2.69 8.88
N PHE A 138 2.25 1.58 9.28
CA PHE A 138 2.51 0.91 10.55
C PHE A 138 3.90 0.27 10.61
N VAL A 139 4.32 -0.40 9.54
CA VAL A 139 5.67 -0.98 9.44
C VAL A 139 6.72 0.12 9.53
N HIS A 140 6.53 1.21 8.78
CA HIS A 140 7.42 2.35 8.86
C HIS A 140 7.47 2.93 10.27
N ALA A 141 6.31 3.12 10.92
CA ALA A 141 6.23 3.66 12.27
C ALA A 141 7.01 2.82 13.29
N ARG A 142 6.92 1.48 13.19
CA ARG A 142 7.63 0.55 14.08
C ARG A 142 9.14 0.54 13.83
N LEU A 143 9.57 0.45 12.57
CA LEU A 143 11.00 0.31 12.22
C LEU A 143 11.79 1.62 12.30
N SER A 144 11.13 2.76 12.12
CA SER A 144 11.76 4.08 12.21
C SER A 144 11.93 4.59 13.65
N ARG A 145 11.23 3.98 14.63
CA ARG A 145 11.43 4.30 16.05
C ARG A 145 12.86 3.95 16.44
N SER A 146 13.63 4.98 16.77
CA SER A 146 14.86 4.81 17.56
C SER A 146 14.41 4.40 18.95
N GLY A 147 15.05 3.41 19.58
CA GLY A 147 14.85 3.14 21.00
C GLY A 147 15.21 4.37 21.83
N VAL A 148 14.23 5.26 22.03
CA VAL A 148 14.21 6.17 23.16
C VAL A 148 13.67 5.30 24.28
N ARG A 149 14.58 4.76 25.09
CA ARG A 149 14.22 4.26 26.41
C ARG A 149 13.59 5.46 27.14
N PRO A 150 12.42 5.30 27.80
CA PRO A 150 12.00 6.26 28.81
C PRO A 150 13.07 6.37 29.91
#